data_AF-A0A931R642-F1
#
_entry.id   AF-A0A931R642-F1
#
_cell.length_a   1.000
_cell.length_b   1.000
_cell.length_c   1.000
_cell.angle_alpha   90.00
_cell.angle_beta   90.00
_cell.angle_gamma   90.00
#
_symmetry.space_group_name_H-M   'P 1'
#
loop_
_entity.id
_entity.type
_entity.pdbx_description
1 polymer ?
#
loop_
_entity_poly.entity_id
_entity_poly.type
_entity_poly.pdbx_seq_one_letter_code
_entity_poly.pdbx_strand_id
1 'polypeptide(L)'
;MNTVASSRRAAQCSVCGTLLSGAMSVVFRAFGIKRSPRNPNICTRCSTHVEEGRLVEITVLFADLSSFTELTQDLGPEKTHEVVDAFLRMATDVLVKHGAFIDKYIGDAVMALFNVPIRYEDHARRAIVAAGELESALQSLSARFGLSLQASVGIATGYARVGRLGSEDNKDYTAIGDVVNLAARLQGKAGSGEILIGAESYAKHAAEFPEATSEQVRLKGFREPVTAYRLRGKGDHRPADEAPETATRERTSIGAIIFGILGAPCAIATLIGPLAVAFGAGGLFGLGAALVFLDQSVVRVPILVLITLAALANLYTVWHARKLRAEAKVGDHLKMMTMLEKRRTLFVLSASLVTLGIVAFEIVAHIRMH
;
A
#
# COMPACT_ATOMS: atom_id res chain seq x y z
N MET A 1 -17.08 -28.85 -1.51
CA MET A 1 -16.52 -27.67 -2.21
C MET A 1 -16.67 -26.48 -1.27
N ASN A 2 -15.71 -26.30 -0.36
CA ASN A 2 -15.71 -25.17 0.58
C ASN A 2 -14.93 -24.02 -0.04
N THR A 3 -15.65 -22.99 -0.45
CA THR A 3 -15.08 -21.72 -0.87
C THR A 3 -14.47 -21.06 0.37
N VAL A 4 -13.14 -21.13 0.50
CA VAL A 4 -12.37 -20.19 1.30
C VAL A 4 -12.89 -18.81 0.94
N ALA A 5 -13.43 -18.09 1.92
CA ALA A 5 -14.03 -16.78 1.73
C ALA A 5 -12.97 -15.85 1.14
N SER A 6 -12.95 -15.74 -0.20
CA SER A 6 -12.04 -14.85 -0.91
C SER A 6 -12.17 -13.48 -0.26
N SER A 7 -11.08 -12.94 0.28
CA SER A 7 -11.09 -11.57 0.81
C SER A 7 -11.78 -10.68 -0.22
N ARG A 8 -12.85 -9.98 0.19
CA ARG A 8 -13.67 -9.21 -0.75
C ARG A 8 -12.75 -8.15 -1.36
N ARG A 9 -12.32 -8.39 -2.59
CA ARG A 9 -11.41 -7.51 -3.31
C ARG A 9 -12.06 -6.13 -3.41
N ALA A 10 -11.37 -5.12 -2.90
CA ALA A 10 -11.87 -3.76 -2.91
C ALA A 10 -12.19 -3.31 -4.34
N ALA A 11 -13.33 -2.64 -4.54
CA ALA A 11 -13.73 -2.15 -5.86
C ALA A 11 -12.82 -1.02 -6.37
N GLN A 12 -12.18 -0.31 -5.43
CA GLN A 12 -11.26 0.79 -5.65
C GLN A 12 -9.94 0.52 -4.93
N CYS A 13 -8.87 1.17 -5.40
CA CYS A 13 -7.58 1.16 -4.74
C CYS A 13 -7.68 1.85 -3.37
N SER A 14 -7.28 1.14 -2.31
CA SER A 14 -7.37 1.63 -0.93
C SER A 14 -6.43 2.80 -0.63
N VAL A 15 -5.51 3.13 -1.54
CA VAL A 15 -4.54 4.24 -1.38
C VAL A 15 -4.92 5.46 -2.23
N CYS A 16 -5.35 5.25 -3.49
CA CYS A 16 -5.58 6.36 -4.44
C CYS A 16 -6.99 6.42 -5.03
N GLY A 17 -7.91 5.54 -4.63
CA GLY A 17 -9.30 5.51 -5.11
C GLY A 17 -9.49 5.02 -6.55
N THR A 18 -8.43 4.67 -7.29
CA THR A 18 -8.56 4.18 -8.67
C THR A 18 -9.46 2.95 -8.75
N LEU A 19 -10.40 2.93 -9.70
CA LEU A 19 -11.31 1.81 -9.90
C LEU A 19 -10.56 0.56 -10.38
N LEU A 20 -10.61 -0.51 -9.58
CA LEU A 20 -9.97 -1.81 -9.85
C LEU A 20 -10.95 -2.88 -10.33
N SER A 21 -12.25 -2.55 -10.38
CA SER A 21 -13.33 -3.39 -10.90
C SER A 21 -14.38 -2.58 -11.66
N GLY A 22 -15.28 -3.27 -12.38
CA GLY A 22 -16.34 -2.64 -13.18
C GLY A 22 -15.84 -2.15 -14.55
N ALA A 23 -16.76 -1.63 -15.36
CA ALA A 23 -16.49 -1.22 -16.75
C ALA A 23 -15.33 -0.20 -16.86
N MET A 24 -15.31 0.78 -15.96
CA MET A 24 -14.25 1.81 -15.92
C MET A 24 -12.85 1.27 -15.59
N SER A 25 -12.71 0.09 -14.98
CA SER A 25 -11.39 -0.50 -14.73
C SER A 25 -10.67 -0.93 -16.02
N VAL A 26 -11.39 -1.14 -17.13
CA VAL A 26 -10.80 -1.48 -18.43
C VAL A 26 -9.87 -0.38 -18.92
N VAL A 27 -10.30 0.88 -18.76
CA VAL A 27 -9.51 2.06 -19.14
C VAL A 27 -8.20 2.08 -18.36
N PHE A 28 -8.26 1.96 -17.03
CA PHE A 28 -7.07 1.96 -16.18
C PHE A 28 -6.12 0.79 -16.48
N ARG A 29 -6.66 -0.40 -16.78
CA ARG A 29 -5.86 -1.56 -17.21
C ARG A 29 -5.11 -1.32 -18.53
N ALA A 30 -5.73 -0.62 -19.49
CA ALA A 30 -5.09 -0.26 -20.75
C ALA A 30 -3.87 0.66 -20.54
N PHE A 31 -3.92 1.52 -19.51
CA PHE A 31 -2.78 2.34 -19.07
C PHE A 31 -1.83 1.64 -18.09
N GLY A 32 -1.90 0.30 -17.97
CA GLY A 32 -0.99 -0.48 -17.13
C GLY A 32 -1.30 -0.46 -15.62
N ILE A 33 -2.40 0.16 -15.21
CA ILE A 33 -2.83 0.19 -13.80
C ILE A 33 -3.72 -1.04 -13.54
N LYS A 34 -3.16 -2.02 -12.82
CA LYS A 34 -3.83 -3.28 -12.47
C LYS A 34 -3.85 -3.45 -10.94
N ARG A 35 -4.42 -4.54 -10.44
CA ARG A 35 -4.27 -4.91 -9.02
C ARG A 35 -2.82 -5.29 -8.74
N SER A 36 -2.30 -4.90 -7.59
CA SER A 36 -0.95 -5.30 -7.19
C SER A 36 -0.93 -6.76 -6.78
N PRO A 37 0.13 -7.52 -7.13
CA PRO A 37 0.33 -8.87 -6.60
C PRO A 37 0.66 -8.87 -5.10
N ARG A 38 1.17 -7.75 -4.55
CA ARG A 38 1.54 -7.63 -3.13
C ARG A 38 0.35 -7.36 -2.20
N ASN A 39 -0.70 -6.75 -2.74
CA ASN A 39 -2.01 -6.67 -2.11
C ASN A 39 -3.07 -6.34 -3.20
N PRO A 40 -4.06 -7.21 -3.48
CA PRO A 40 -5.05 -6.99 -4.52
C PRO A 40 -5.96 -5.79 -4.26
N ASN A 41 -6.02 -5.24 -3.05
CA ASN A 41 -6.81 -4.05 -2.69
C ASN A 41 -6.10 -2.72 -3.03
N ILE A 42 -4.90 -2.78 -3.61
CA ILE A 42 -4.17 -1.62 -4.13
C ILE A 42 -3.82 -1.81 -5.61
N CYS A 43 -3.53 -0.70 -6.30
CA CYS A 43 -3.10 -0.75 -7.69
C CYS A 43 -1.57 -0.94 -7.83
N THR A 44 -1.12 -1.45 -8.98
CA THR A 44 0.30 -1.65 -9.33
C THR A 44 1.14 -0.39 -9.17
N ARG A 45 0.50 0.77 -9.35
CA ARG A 45 1.13 2.07 -9.17
C ARG A 45 1.37 2.38 -7.69
N CYS A 46 0.36 2.22 -6.84
CA CYS A 46 0.53 2.47 -5.41
C CYS A 46 1.54 1.47 -4.80
N SER A 47 1.56 0.21 -5.25
CA SER A 47 2.55 -0.74 -4.74
C SER A 47 4.01 -0.43 -5.07
N THR A 48 4.28 0.50 -5.99
CA THR A 48 5.63 0.85 -6.45
C THR A 48 6.01 2.31 -6.21
N HIS A 49 5.04 3.18 -5.86
CA HIS A 49 5.24 4.62 -5.72
C HIS A 49 4.96 5.19 -4.33
N VAL A 50 4.67 4.33 -3.34
CA VAL A 50 4.37 4.82 -2.00
C VAL A 50 5.66 5.27 -1.32
N GLU A 51 5.72 6.57 -1.01
CA GLU A 51 6.63 7.16 -0.02
C GLU A 51 8.09 6.69 -0.06
N GLU A 52 8.83 6.99 -1.14
CA GLU A 52 10.25 6.68 -1.20
C GLU A 52 11.05 7.37 -0.08
N GLY A 53 11.65 6.57 0.80
CA GLY A 53 12.61 7.04 1.79
C GLY A 53 11.97 7.74 3.00
N ARG A 54 10.66 7.58 3.23
CA ARG A 54 10.00 8.12 4.42
C ARG A 54 10.24 7.21 5.62
N LEU A 55 10.59 7.81 6.75
CA LEU A 55 10.57 7.14 8.04
C LEU A 55 9.11 7.11 8.53
N VAL A 56 8.57 5.92 8.69
CA VAL A 56 7.18 5.70 9.10
C VAL A 56 7.13 4.60 10.16
N GLU A 57 6.20 4.71 11.08
CA GLU A 57 5.89 3.62 12.00
C GLU A 57 5.14 2.53 11.23
N ILE A 58 5.63 1.31 11.31
CA ILE A 58 5.04 0.14 10.65
C ILE A 58 4.94 -1.01 11.65
N THR A 59 4.12 -2.00 11.32
CA THR A 59 4.23 -3.32 11.95
C THR A 59 4.69 -4.33 10.93
N VAL A 60 5.71 -5.09 11.29
CA VAL A 60 6.30 -6.14 10.47
C VAL A 60 5.89 -7.47 11.05
N LEU A 61 5.42 -8.37 10.19
CA LEU A 61 5.11 -9.75 10.51
C LEU A 61 5.97 -10.66 9.63
N PHE A 62 6.68 -11.58 10.27
CA PHE A 62 7.29 -12.74 9.62
C PHE A 62 6.54 -13.99 10.05
N ALA A 63 6.17 -14.83 9.09
CA ALA A 63 5.64 -16.16 9.35
C ALA A 63 6.43 -17.17 8.52
N ASP A 64 6.90 -18.23 9.17
CA ASP A 64 7.81 -19.21 8.61
C ASP A 64 7.36 -20.63 8.95
N LEU A 65 7.37 -21.53 7.96
CA LEU A 65 6.89 -22.89 8.14
C LEU A 65 7.89 -23.67 9.00
N SER A 66 7.43 -24.16 10.14
CA SER A 66 8.30 -24.87 11.08
C SER A 66 8.72 -26.23 10.54
N SER A 67 9.92 -26.68 10.89
CA SER A 67 10.46 -28.00 10.52
C SER A 67 10.45 -28.30 9.01
N PHE A 68 10.54 -27.28 8.16
CA PHE A 68 10.54 -27.44 6.70
C PHE A 68 11.60 -28.42 6.19
N THR A 69 12.79 -28.43 6.79
CA THR A 69 13.86 -29.36 6.41
C THR A 69 13.50 -30.83 6.66
N GLU A 70 12.82 -31.13 7.76
CA GLU A 70 12.31 -32.49 8.04
C GLU A 70 11.21 -32.86 7.03
N LEU A 71 10.31 -31.91 6.76
CA LEU A 71 9.24 -32.05 5.78
C LEU A 71 9.79 -32.37 4.36
N THR A 72 10.87 -31.70 3.94
CA THR A 72 11.52 -31.93 2.64
C THR A 72 12.14 -33.32 2.50
N GLN A 73 12.66 -33.89 3.60
CA GLN A 73 13.28 -35.21 3.61
C GLN A 73 12.24 -36.33 3.49
N ASP A 74 11.09 -36.15 4.14
CA ASP A 74 10.03 -37.18 4.18
C ASP A 74 9.13 -37.19 2.93
N LEU A 75 8.88 -36.03 2.32
CA LEU A 75 7.88 -35.89 1.25
C LEU A 75 8.46 -35.89 -0.16
N GLY A 76 9.77 -35.69 -0.30
CA GLY A 76 10.42 -35.45 -1.59
C GLY A 76 10.16 -34.03 -2.13
N PRO A 77 10.93 -33.60 -3.14
CA PRO A 77 10.98 -32.20 -3.57
C PRO A 77 9.67 -31.71 -4.19
N GLU A 78 8.97 -32.53 -5.00
CA GLU A 78 7.75 -32.13 -5.69
C GLU A 78 6.61 -31.84 -4.72
N LYS A 79 6.38 -32.77 -3.78
CA LYS A 79 5.29 -32.65 -2.80
C LYS A 79 5.58 -31.54 -1.79
N THR A 80 6.83 -31.35 -1.44
CA THR A 80 7.24 -30.25 -0.56
C THR A 80 6.99 -28.90 -1.21
N HIS A 81 7.31 -28.75 -2.49
CA HIS A 81 6.99 -27.53 -3.23
C HIS A 81 5.48 -27.23 -3.26
N GLU A 82 4.63 -28.25 -3.42
CA GLU A 82 3.17 -28.07 -3.37
C GLU A 82 2.70 -27.58 -2.00
N VAL A 83 3.25 -28.12 -0.91
CA VAL A 83 2.91 -27.70 0.47
C VAL A 83 3.32 -26.25 0.71
N VAL A 84 4.53 -25.86 0.30
CA VAL A 84 5.03 -24.48 0.46
C VAL A 84 4.20 -23.50 -0.34
N ASP A 85 3.93 -23.77 -1.62
CA ASP A 85 3.12 -22.90 -2.45
C ASP A 85 1.69 -22.75 -1.86
N ALA A 86 1.12 -23.84 -1.33
CA ALA A 86 -0.17 -23.79 -0.66
C ALA A 86 -0.12 -22.99 0.67
N PHE A 87 0.96 -23.12 1.44
CA PHE A 87 1.19 -22.33 2.65
C PHE A 87 1.31 -20.84 2.34
N LEU A 88 2.21 -20.45 1.43
CA LEU A 88 2.46 -19.06 1.07
C LEU A 88 1.21 -18.38 0.49
N ARG A 89 0.41 -19.10 -0.32
CA ARG A 89 -0.89 -18.60 -0.82
C ARG A 89 -1.88 -18.38 0.31
N MET A 90 -2.03 -19.37 1.20
CA MET A 90 -2.93 -19.26 2.36
C MET A 90 -2.53 -18.09 3.27
N ALA A 91 -1.25 -18.00 3.64
CA ALA A 91 -0.72 -16.94 4.48
C ALA A 91 -0.92 -15.57 3.83
N THR A 92 -0.66 -15.46 2.52
CA THR A 92 -0.92 -14.23 1.76
C THR A 92 -2.37 -13.80 1.82
N ASP A 93 -3.31 -14.73 1.60
CA ASP A 93 -4.74 -14.41 1.62
C ASP A 93 -5.19 -13.92 3.00
N VAL A 94 -4.73 -14.56 4.07
CA VAL A 94 -5.00 -14.14 5.47
C VAL A 94 -4.40 -12.78 5.76
N LEU A 95 -3.11 -12.58 5.45
CA LEU A 95 -2.42 -11.31 5.74
C LEU A 95 -3.04 -10.14 4.96
N VAL A 96 -3.34 -10.34 3.67
CA VAL A 96 -4.01 -9.34 2.83
C VAL A 96 -5.43 -9.03 3.33
N LYS A 97 -6.18 -10.02 3.82
CA LYS A 97 -7.51 -9.82 4.41
C LYS A 97 -7.46 -8.81 5.56
N HIS A 98 -6.37 -8.82 6.33
CA HIS A 98 -6.11 -7.88 7.43
C HIS A 98 -5.40 -6.58 7.01
N GLY A 99 -5.27 -6.34 5.71
CA GLY A 99 -4.71 -5.09 5.17
C GLY A 99 -3.20 -5.07 5.03
N ALA A 100 -2.53 -6.22 5.17
CA ALA A 100 -1.07 -6.29 5.02
C ALA A 100 -0.64 -6.09 3.56
N PHE A 101 0.58 -5.59 3.39
CA PHE A 101 1.30 -5.54 2.14
C PHE A 101 2.40 -6.60 2.15
N ILE A 102 2.34 -7.56 1.23
CA ILE A 102 3.36 -8.61 1.14
C ILE A 102 4.63 -8.02 0.55
N ASP A 103 5.69 -7.95 1.36
CA ASP A 103 6.98 -7.40 0.95
C ASP A 103 7.69 -8.37 0.02
N LYS A 104 7.95 -9.57 0.54
CA LYS A 104 8.61 -10.67 -0.16
C LYS A 104 8.35 -12.02 0.50
N TYR A 105 8.61 -13.07 -0.27
CA TYR A 105 8.75 -14.44 0.21
C TYR A 105 10.25 -14.75 0.37
N ILE A 106 10.60 -15.51 1.42
CA ILE A 106 11.97 -15.89 1.75
C ILE A 106 11.99 -17.40 1.96
N GLY A 107 12.14 -18.16 0.87
CA GLY A 107 11.96 -19.61 0.92
C GLY A 107 10.50 -19.96 1.25
N ASP A 108 10.32 -20.58 2.41
CA ASP A 108 9.05 -20.96 3.02
C ASP A 108 8.47 -19.89 3.96
N ALA A 109 9.17 -18.78 4.17
CA ALA A 109 8.69 -17.67 4.97
C ALA A 109 8.01 -16.57 4.13
N VAL A 110 7.05 -15.87 4.75
CA VAL A 110 6.44 -14.64 4.23
C VAL A 110 6.74 -13.45 5.14
N MET A 111 7.16 -12.34 4.53
CA MET A 111 7.31 -11.05 5.20
C MET A 111 6.18 -10.11 4.77
N ALA A 112 5.45 -9.59 5.74
CA ALA A 112 4.34 -8.68 5.51
C ALA A 112 4.47 -7.40 6.33
N LEU A 113 4.03 -6.29 5.73
CA LEU A 113 4.07 -4.96 6.31
C LEU A 113 2.65 -4.45 6.53
N PHE A 114 2.42 -3.85 7.69
CA PHE A 114 1.21 -3.13 8.03
C PHE A 114 1.53 -1.64 8.19
N ASN A 115 0.51 -0.80 8.01
CA ASN A 115 0.62 0.67 7.96
C ASN A 115 1.40 1.24 6.76
N VAL A 116 1.76 0.39 5.79
CA VAL A 116 2.27 0.77 4.47
C VAL A 116 1.80 -0.23 3.40
N PRO A 117 1.42 0.22 2.20
CA PRO A 117 1.14 1.61 1.83
C PRO A 117 -0.21 2.11 2.35
N ILE A 118 -1.05 1.20 2.84
CA ILE A 118 -2.35 1.53 3.43
C ILE A 118 -2.10 1.90 4.89
N ARG A 119 -2.67 3.03 5.32
CA ARG A 119 -2.53 3.51 6.70
C ARG A 119 -3.65 2.94 7.57
N TYR A 120 -3.28 2.44 8.74
CA TYR A 120 -4.18 1.88 9.73
C TYR A 120 -3.69 2.29 11.10
N GLU A 121 -4.51 2.92 11.94
CA GLU A 121 -4.11 3.27 13.32
C GLU A 121 -3.95 2.02 14.19
N ASP A 122 -4.75 0.99 13.93
CA ASP A 122 -4.77 -0.32 14.57
C ASP A 122 -3.82 -1.33 13.88
N HIS A 123 -2.78 -0.87 13.19
CA HIS A 123 -1.90 -1.72 12.39
C HIS A 123 -1.22 -2.86 13.18
N ALA A 124 -0.91 -2.64 14.47
CA ALA A 124 -0.34 -3.65 15.35
C ALA A 124 -1.36 -4.75 15.69
N ARG A 125 -2.58 -4.35 16.08
CA ARG A 125 -3.72 -5.25 16.30
C ARG A 125 -3.99 -6.13 15.09
N ARG A 126 -4.07 -5.53 13.89
CA ARG A 126 -4.30 -6.26 12.64
C ARG A 126 -3.27 -7.34 12.40
N ALA A 127 -1.99 -7.07 12.69
CA ALA A 127 -0.94 -8.08 12.58
C ALA A 127 -1.12 -9.24 13.57
N ILE A 128 -1.49 -8.94 14.82
CA ILE A 128 -1.70 -9.97 15.86
C ILE A 128 -2.91 -10.85 15.52
N VAL A 129 -4.03 -10.24 15.11
CA VAL A 129 -5.23 -10.98 14.67
C VAL A 129 -4.93 -11.82 13.43
N ALA A 130 -4.18 -11.26 12.46
CA ALA A 130 -3.79 -12.01 11.26
C ALA A 130 -2.91 -13.22 11.59
N ALA A 131 -2.00 -13.10 12.56
CA ALA A 131 -1.18 -14.22 13.02
C ALA A 131 -2.02 -15.34 13.65
N GLY A 132 -3.02 -14.99 14.48
CA GLY A 132 -3.95 -15.98 15.02
C GLY A 132 -4.77 -16.69 13.93
N GLU A 133 -5.29 -15.94 12.95
CA GLU A 133 -6.03 -16.52 11.82
C GLU A 133 -5.15 -17.40 10.93
N LEU A 134 -3.86 -17.05 10.78
CA LEU A 134 -2.89 -17.84 10.01
C LEU A 134 -2.71 -19.22 10.65
N GLU A 135 -2.56 -19.31 11.97
CA GLU A 135 -2.48 -20.59 12.69
C GLU A 135 -3.75 -21.43 12.51
N SER A 136 -4.94 -20.83 12.62
CA SER A 136 -6.21 -21.53 12.39
C SER A 136 -6.34 -22.04 10.94
N ALA A 137 -5.93 -21.23 9.96
CA ALA A 137 -5.96 -21.63 8.55
C ALA A 137 -4.93 -22.72 8.24
N LEU A 138 -3.78 -22.72 8.93
CA LEU A 138 -2.74 -23.74 8.81
C LEU A 138 -3.22 -25.12 9.30
N GLN A 139 -4.10 -25.19 10.29
CA GLN A 139 -4.73 -26.45 10.73
C GLN A 139 -5.59 -27.07 9.61
N SER A 140 -6.30 -26.24 8.84
CA SER A 140 -7.08 -26.72 7.69
C SER A 140 -6.17 -27.23 6.57
N LEU A 141 -5.02 -26.55 6.36
CA LEU A 141 -4.03 -26.97 5.39
C LEU A 141 -3.34 -28.29 5.80
N SER A 142 -3.01 -28.42 7.09
CA SER A 142 -2.50 -29.64 7.72
C SER A 142 -3.40 -30.84 7.42
N ALA A 143 -4.70 -30.70 7.69
CA ALA A 143 -5.68 -31.75 7.42
C ALA A 143 -5.77 -32.11 5.92
N ARG A 144 -5.69 -31.11 5.03
CA ARG A 144 -5.72 -31.34 3.57
C ARG A 144 -4.54 -32.21 3.09
N PHE A 145 -3.35 -31.99 3.63
CA PHE A 145 -2.16 -32.73 3.23
C PHE A 145 -1.88 -33.98 4.08
N GLY A 146 -2.63 -34.19 5.17
CA GLY A 146 -2.40 -35.26 6.13
C GLY A 146 -1.08 -35.08 6.91
N LEU A 147 -0.69 -33.83 7.16
CA LEU A 147 0.56 -33.44 7.82
C LEU A 147 0.27 -32.60 9.06
N SER A 148 1.20 -32.54 9.99
CA SER A 148 1.16 -31.59 11.10
C SER A 148 1.98 -30.36 10.74
N LEU A 149 1.36 -29.40 10.04
CA LEU A 149 2.02 -28.13 9.68
C LEU A 149 1.87 -27.13 10.81
N GLN A 150 2.95 -26.46 11.17
CA GLN A 150 2.99 -25.39 12.17
C GLN A 150 3.84 -24.25 11.62
N ALA A 151 3.57 -23.02 12.05
CA ALA A 151 4.39 -21.88 11.69
C ALA A 151 4.94 -21.21 12.94
N SER A 152 6.08 -20.56 12.78
CA SER A 152 6.65 -19.67 13.78
C SER A 152 6.38 -18.24 13.31
N VAL A 153 5.88 -17.38 14.20
CA VAL A 153 5.50 -16.01 13.84
C VAL A 153 6.19 -15.00 14.75
N GLY A 154 6.73 -13.95 14.13
CA GLY A 154 7.33 -12.81 14.83
C GLY A 154 6.70 -11.50 14.39
N ILE A 155 6.26 -10.70 15.35
CA ILE A 155 5.60 -9.42 15.12
C ILE A 155 6.35 -8.31 15.86
N ALA A 156 6.69 -7.23 15.17
CA ALA A 156 7.26 -6.04 15.80
C ALA A 156 6.73 -4.74 15.20
N THR A 157 6.57 -3.74 16.05
CA THR A 157 6.11 -2.40 15.70
C THR A 157 7.24 -1.40 15.98
N GLY A 158 7.41 -0.44 15.07
CA GLY A 158 8.42 0.59 15.21
C GLY A 158 8.69 1.34 13.91
N TYR A 159 9.60 2.29 13.96
CA TYR A 159 9.95 3.11 12.80
C TYR A 159 10.86 2.35 11.82
N ALA A 160 10.51 2.40 10.54
CA ALA A 160 11.35 1.95 9.45
C ALA A 160 11.34 2.95 8.31
N ARG A 161 12.44 3.02 7.58
CA ARG A 161 12.51 3.76 6.32
C ARG A 161 12.00 2.83 5.22
N VAL A 162 10.90 3.20 4.60
CA VAL A 162 10.28 2.41 3.54
C VAL A 162 10.54 3.07 2.19
N GLY A 163 10.81 2.28 1.16
CA GLY A 163 11.12 2.82 -0.17
C GLY A 163 11.61 1.77 -1.15
N ARG A 164 11.86 2.19 -2.38
CA ARG A 164 12.47 1.35 -3.41
C ARG A 164 13.98 1.27 -3.17
N LEU A 165 14.48 0.06 -2.92
CA LEU A 165 15.87 -0.23 -2.60
C LEU A 165 16.35 -1.38 -3.49
N GLY A 166 17.60 -1.31 -3.94
CA GLY A 166 18.21 -2.28 -4.86
C GLY A 166 19.07 -1.62 -5.93
N SER A 167 19.60 -2.44 -6.85
CA SER A 167 20.42 -1.95 -7.97
C SER A 167 19.58 -1.16 -8.99
N GLU A 168 20.20 -0.47 -9.95
CA GLU A 168 19.46 0.31 -10.95
C GLU A 168 18.42 -0.52 -11.70
N ASP A 169 18.75 -1.78 -11.98
CA ASP A 169 17.92 -2.73 -12.73
C ASP A 169 16.96 -3.56 -11.86
N ASN A 170 17.16 -3.61 -10.55
CA ASN A 170 16.35 -4.43 -9.65
C ASN A 170 16.05 -3.69 -8.34
N LYS A 171 15.05 -2.80 -8.38
CA LYS A 171 14.57 -2.05 -7.22
C LYS A 171 13.28 -2.64 -6.70
N ASP A 172 13.33 -3.17 -5.48
CA ASP A 172 12.14 -3.62 -4.77
C ASP A 172 11.73 -2.62 -3.70
N TYR A 173 10.42 -2.45 -3.55
CA TYR A 173 9.88 -1.70 -2.43
C TYR A 173 10.04 -2.56 -1.17
N THR A 174 10.72 -2.02 -0.15
CA THR A 174 10.92 -2.71 1.11
C THR A 174 11.14 -1.73 2.26
N ALA A 175 11.10 -2.24 3.48
CA ALA A 175 11.37 -1.49 4.71
C ALA A 175 12.76 -1.83 5.24
N ILE A 176 13.52 -0.80 5.66
CA ILE A 176 14.78 -0.95 6.37
C ILE A 176 14.66 -0.26 7.73
N GLY A 177 14.95 -1.00 8.79
CA GLY A 177 15.00 -0.48 10.16
C GLY A 177 15.14 -1.60 11.18
N ASP A 178 15.48 -1.24 12.41
CA ASP A 178 15.67 -2.20 13.50
C ASP A 178 14.40 -3.01 13.79
N VAL A 179 13.21 -2.46 13.54
CA VAL A 179 11.93 -3.17 13.66
C VAL A 179 11.83 -4.40 12.74
N VAL A 180 12.40 -4.33 11.54
CA VAL A 180 12.40 -5.46 10.58
C VAL A 180 13.29 -6.58 11.12
N ASN A 181 14.47 -6.21 11.63
CA ASN A 181 15.38 -7.15 12.26
C ASN A 181 14.77 -7.76 13.53
N LEU A 182 14.12 -6.95 14.36
CA LEU A 182 13.45 -7.39 15.57
C LEU A 182 12.36 -8.43 15.23
N ALA A 183 11.47 -8.15 14.29
CA ALA A 183 10.42 -9.08 13.89
C ALA A 183 11.01 -10.42 13.38
N ALA A 184 12.04 -10.38 12.54
CA ALA A 184 12.71 -11.58 12.05
C ALA A 184 13.39 -12.39 13.18
N ARG A 185 13.99 -11.71 14.18
CA ARG A 185 14.60 -12.38 15.33
C ARG A 185 13.57 -12.95 16.30
N LEU A 186 12.42 -12.29 16.46
CA LEU A 186 11.30 -12.82 17.23
C LEU A 186 10.74 -14.08 16.56
N GLN A 187 10.52 -14.06 15.24
CA GLN A 187 10.09 -15.25 14.50
C GLN A 187 11.07 -16.41 14.69
N GLY A 188 12.37 -16.19 14.46
CA GLY A 188 13.38 -17.25 14.63
C GLY A 188 13.58 -17.72 16.09
N LYS A 189 12.99 -17.03 17.08
CA LYS A 189 12.99 -17.44 18.49
C LYS A 189 11.67 -18.09 18.91
N ALA A 190 10.60 -17.87 18.15
CA ALA A 190 9.33 -18.55 18.34
C ALA A 190 9.50 -20.03 18.02
N GLY A 191 8.96 -20.91 18.85
CA GLY A 191 8.86 -22.33 18.54
C GLY A 191 7.73 -22.59 17.55
N SER A 192 7.60 -23.86 17.18
CA SER A 192 6.58 -24.31 16.24
C SER A 192 5.17 -24.05 16.78
N GLY A 193 4.34 -23.33 16.01
CA GLY A 193 2.97 -22.95 16.38
C GLY A 193 2.90 -21.79 17.39
N GLU A 194 4.01 -21.07 17.60
CA GLU A 194 4.09 -19.97 18.55
C GLU A 194 4.21 -18.62 17.85
N ILE A 195 3.58 -17.62 18.45
CA ILE A 195 3.63 -16.24 17.99
C ILE A 195 4.35 -15.42 19.06
N LEU A 196 5.46 -14.77 18.68
CA LEU A 196 6.17 -13.82 19.52
C LEU A 196 5.91 -12.38 19.08
N ILE A 197 5.41 -11.59 20.01
CA ILE A 197 4.97 -10.21 19.79
C ILE A 197 5.91 -9.27 20.55
N GLY A 198 6.50 -8.30 19.86
CA GLY A 198 7.32 -7.27 20.50
C GLY A 198 6.51 -6.37 21.43
N ALA A 199 7.15 -5.82 22.46
CA ALA A 199 6.46 -5.02 23.47
C ALA A 199 5.64 -3.84 22.91
N GLU A 200 6.18 -3.11 21.94
CA GLU A 200 5.47 -2.00 21.28
C GLU A 200 4.21 -2.44 20.53
N SER A 201 4.24 -3.64 19.92
CA SER A 201 3.08 -4.20 19.23
C SER A 201 1.98 -4.62 20.20
N TYR A 202 2.37 -5.08 21.40
CA TYR A 202 1.44 -5.61 22.39
C TYR A 202 0.85 -4.53 23.31
N ALA A 203 1.63 -3.49 23.66
CA ALA A 203 1.29 -2.55 24.73
C ALA A 203 -0.09 -1.90 24.61
N LYS A 204 -0.50 -1.51 23.39
CA LYS A 204 -1.80 -0.85 23.14
C LYS A 204 -2.97 -1.84 23.06
N HIS A 205 -2.70 -3.14 22.96
CA HIS A 205 -3.70 -4.19 22.70
C HIS A 205 -3.70 -5.30 23.76
N ALA A 206 -2.98 -5.12 24.87
CA ALA A 206 -2.83 -6.13 25.92
C ALA A 206 -4.17 -6.63 26.47
N ALA A 207 -5.17 -5.73 26.59
CA ALA A 207 -6.51 -6.08 27.06
C ALA A 207 -7.28 -7.03 26.11
N GLU A 208 -6.92 -7.04 24.83
CA GLU A 208 -7.54 -7.90 23.81
C GLU A 208 -6.90 -9.29 23.74
N PHE A 209 -5.67 -9.43 24.25
CA PHE A 209 -4.88 -10.66 24.23
C PHE A 209 -4.33 -11.00 25.63
N PRO A 210 -5.20 -11.17 26.65
CA PRO A 210 -4.79 -11.43 28.03
C PRO A 210 -4.05 -12.77 28.23
N GLU A 211 -4.19 -13.70 27.28
CA GLU A 211 -3.53 -15.00 27.28
C GLU A 211 -2.05 -14.96 26.87
N ALA A 212 -1.56 -13.79 26.42
CA ALA A 212 -0.16 -13.64 26.05
C ALA A 212 0.73 -13.55 27.29
N THR A 213 1.81 -14.35 27.30
CA THR A 213 2.75 -14.42 28.43
C THR A 213 3.99 -13.60 28.15
N SER A 214 4.36 -12.69 29.05
CA SER A 214 5.59 -11.89 28.92
C SER A 214 6.84 -12.75 29.15
N GLU A 215 7.86 -12.55 28.33
CA GLU A 215 9.17 -13.17 28.46
C GLU A 215 10.30 -12.24 28.02
N GLN A 216 11.50 -12.45 28.57
CA GLN A 216 12.72 -11.77 28.13
C GLN A 216 13.49 -12.68 27.17
N VAL A 217 13.62 -12.26 25.92
CA VAL A 217 14.32 -13.02 24.88
C VAL A 217 15.64 -12.36 24.51
N ARG A 218 16.73 -13.13 24.54
CA ARG A 218 18.02 -12.70 24.00
C ARG A 218 18.06 -12.95 22.50
N LEU A 219 18.19 -11.88 21.73
CA LEU A 219 18.16 -11.91 20.27
C LEU A 219 19.53 -11.55 19.70
N LYS A 220 19.97 -12.25 18.65
CA LYS A 220 21.25 -11.96 17.98
C LYS A 220 21.24 -10.53 17.42
N GLY A 221 22.24 -9.75 17.81
CA GLY A 221 22.39 -8.35 17.39
C GLY A 221 21.80 -7.32 18.36
N PHE A 222 21.09 -7.77 19.41
CA PHE A 222 20.58 -6.92 20.48
C PHE A 222 21.47 -7.07 21.73
N ARG A 223 21.88 -5.94 22.32
CA ARG A 223 22.77 -5.94 23.49
C ARG A 223 22.05 -6.35 24.77
N GLU A 224 20.81 -5.91 24.91
CA GLU A 224 19.96 -6.20 26.06
C GLU A 224 18.88 -7.23 25.68
N PRO A 225 18.41 -8.05 26.63
CA PRO A 225 17.22 -8.87 26.43
C PRO A 225 16.03 -7.99 26.03
N VAL A 226 15.28 -8.45 25.04
CA VAL A 226 14.08 -7.76 24.57
C VAL A 226 12.86 -8.39 25.23
N THR A 227 11.95 -7.55 25.71
CA THR A 227 10.65 -8.02 26.22
C THR A 227 9.74 -8.38 25.06
N ALA A 228 9.29 -9.62 25.04
CA ALA A 228 8.33 -10.14 24.08
C ALA A 228 7.14 -10.78 24.81
N TYR A 229 6.05 -10.95 24.07
CA TYR A 229 4.83 -11.56 24.55
C TYR A 229 4.52 -12.77 23.69
N ARG A 230 4.42 -13.92 24.33
CA ARG A 230 4.18 -15.20 23.68
C ARG A 230 2.69 -15.50 23.68
N LEU A 231 2.13 -15.61 22.48
CA LEU A 231 0.77 -16.06 22.25
C LEU A 231 0.83 -17.50 21.72
N ARG A 232 0.15 -18.43 22.41
CA ARG A 232 0.01 -19.81 21.93
C ARG A 232 -1.14 -19.86 20.94
N GLY A 233 -0.91 -20.41 19.75
CA GLY A 233 -1.96 -20.70 18.78
C GLY A 233 -2.94 -21.74 19.33
N LYS A 234 -3.96 -21.32 20.08
CA LYS A 234 -5.16 -22.12 20.30
C LYS A 234 -6.21 -21.62 19.31
N GLY A 235 -6.72 -22.53 18.48
CA GLY A 235 -7.65 -22.28 17.38
C GLY A 235 -9.05 -21.81 17.78
N ASP A 236 -9.18 -20.97 18.82
CA ASP A 236 -10.44 -20.39 19.26
C ASP A 236 -10.28 -18.92 19.70
N HIS A 237 -9.40 -18.16 19.03
CA HIS A 237 -9.55 -16.70 19.06
C HIS A 237 -10.75 -16.35 18.17
N ARG A 238 -11.95 -16.55 18.73
CA ARG A 238 -13.17 -15.98 18.19
C ARG A 238 -12.99 -14.46 18.31
N PRO A 239 -12.94 -13.69 17.20
CA PRO A 239 -12.88 -12.24 17.32
C PRO A 239 -14.03 -11.83 18.23
N ALA A 240 -13.72 -11.14 19.33
CA ALA A 240 -14.74 -10.53 20.18
C ALA A 240 -15.68 -9.75 19.24
N ASP A 241 -16.99 -9.96 19.40
CA ASP A 241 -18.06 -9.43 18.54
C ASP A 241 -17.82 -7.94 18.20
N GLU A 242 -17.05 -7.70 17.15
CA GLU A 242 -17.00 -6.43 16.45
C GLU A 242 -18.17 -6.52 15.47
N ALA A 243 -19.26 -5.86 15.88
CA ALA A 243 -20.34 -5.48 15.00
C ALA A 243 -19.74 -5.10 13.64
N PRO A 244 -20.29 -5.59 12.51
CA PRO A 244 -19.77 -5.23 11.21
C PRO A 244 -19.79 -3.71 11.14
N GLU A 245 -18.60 -3.11 11.18
CA GLU A 245 -18.44 -1.73 10.79
C GLU A 245 -18.86 -1.74 9.33
N THR A 246 -20.12 -1.34 9.15
CA THR A 246 -20.78 -1.33 7.87
C THR A 246 -19.90 -0.41 7.06
N ALA A 247 -19.11 -0.97 6.14
CA ALA A 247 -18.52 -0.23 5.06
C ALA A 247 -19.70 0.51 4.45
N THR A 248 -19.84 1.77 4.85
CA THR A 248 -20.92 2.63 4.45
C THR A 248 -20.90 2.52 2.95
N ARG A 249 -22.00 2.02 2.39
CA ARG A 249 -22.25 2.05 0.96
C ARG A 249 -22.38 3.52 0.63
N GLU A 250 -21.26 4.20 0.56
CA GLU A 250 -21.16 5.57 0.17
C GLU A 250 -21.54 5.52 -1.30
N ARG A 251 -22.81 5.90 -1.57
CA ARG A 251 -23.25 6.20 -2.92
C ARG A 251 -22.13 7.04 -3.51
N THR A 252 -21.53 6.55 -4.59
CA THR A 252 -20.40 7.19 -5.25
C THR A 252 -20.80 8.64 -5.49
N SER A 253 -20.34 9.53 -4.60
CA SER A 253 -20.59 10.95 -4.74
C SER A 253 -19.92 11.35 -6.05
N ILE A 254 -20.61 12.13 -6.88
CA ILE A 254 -19.99 12.73 -8.06
C ILE A 254 -18.70 13.47 -7.63
N GLY A 255 -18.65 13.99 -6.40
CA GLY A 255 -17.46 14.53 -5.78
C GLY A 255 -16.29 13.54 -5.62
N ALA A 256 -16.53 12.27 -5.29
CA ALA A 256 -15.50 11.24 -5.19
C ALA A 256 -14.96 10.80 -6.57
N ILE A 257 -15.81 10.82 -7.60
CA ILE A 257 -15.41 10.58 -9.00
C ILE A 257 -14.55 11.75 -9.49
N ILE A 258 -14.99 12.99 -9.23
CA ILE A 258 -14.24 14.20 -9.55
C ILE A 258 -12.92 14.24 -8.78
N PHE A 259 -12.88 13.84 -7.51
CA PHE A 259 -11.65 13.77 -6.71
C PHE A 259 -10.72 12.63 -7.16
N GLY A 260 -11.24 11.50 -7.65
CA GLY A 260 -10.44 10.43 -8.26
C GLY A 260 -9.83 10.82 -9.61
N ILE A 261 -10.50 11.71 -10.36
CA ILE A 261 -10.03 12.23 -11.66
C ILE A 261 -9.09 13.44 -11.48
N LEU A 262 -9.41 14.37 -10.59
CA LEU A 262 -8.70 15.66 -10.42
C LEU A 262 -7.82 15.74 -9.16
N GLY A 263 -8.08 14.95 -8.12
CA GLY A 263 -7.42 15.04 -6.82
C GLY A 263 -6.25 14.07 -6.61
N ALA A 264 -6.03 13.14 -7.55
CA ALA A 264 -4.89 12.24 -7.52
C ALA A 264 -3.69 12.92 -8.25
N PRO A 265 -2.67 13.44 -7.55
CA PRO A 265 -1.45 13.98 -8.18
C PRO A 265 -0.75 12.93 -9.05
N CYS A 266 -1.04 11.66 -8.82
CA CYS A 266 -0.68 10.55 -9.68
C CYS A 266 -1.44 10.56 -11.02
N ALA A 267 -2.78 10.65 -11.04
CA ALA A 267 -3.55 10.66 -12.28
C ALA A 267 -3.18 11.84 -13.17
N ILE A 268 -2.97 13.02 -12.58
CA ILE A 268 -2.58 14.24 -13.31
C ILE A 268 -1.21 14.07 -13.98
N ALA A 269 -0.20 13.48 -13.33
CA ALA A 269 1.12 13.30 -13.94
C ALA A 269 1.13 12.29 -15.11
N THR A 270 0.23 11.30 -15.12
CA THR A 270 0.13 10.26 -16.18
C THR A 270 -0.98 10.51 -17.19
N LEU A 271 -1.89 11.44 -16.95
CA LEU A 271 -2.74 11.99 -18.00
C LEU A 271 -1.99 13.13 -18.69
N ILE A 272 -1.31 14.02 -17.97
CA ILE A 272 -0.50 15.09 -18.59
C ILE A 272 0.72 14.52 -19.33
N GLY A 273 1.32 13.38 -18.95
CA GLY A 273 2.43 12.82 -19.75
C GLY A 273 2.01 12.48 -21.19
N PRO A 274 1.16 11.46 -21.40
CA PRO A 274 0.63 11.11 -22.72
C PRO A 274 -0.38 12.10 -23.31
N LEU A 275 -1.16 12.89 -22.54
CA LEU A 275 -1.93 14.01 -23.12
C LEU A 275 -1.04 15.20 -23.46
N ALA A 276 0.01 15.55 -22.71
CA ALA A 276 0.96 16.59 -23.15
C ALA A 276 1.96 16.09 -24.18
N VAL A 277 2.04 14.79 -24.45
CA VAL A 277 2.74 14.25 -25.64
C VAL A 277 1.77 14.14 -26.83
N ALA A 278 0.53 13.70 -26.62
CA ALA A 278 -0.50 13.69 -27.66
C ALA A 278 -0.95 15.11 -28.08
N PHE A 279 -1.09 16.03 -27.13
CA PHE A 279 -1.42 17.44 -27.35
C PHE A 279 -0.22 18.38 -27.34
N GLY A 280 0.94 18.00 -26.80
CA GLY A 280 2.12 18.89 -26.73
C GLY A 280 3.33 18.45 -27.55
N ALA A 281 3.32 17.27 -28.19
CA ALA A 281 4.25 16.95 -29.28
C ALA A 281 3.54 16.77 -30.63
N GLY A 282 2.30 16.25 -30.65
CA GLY A 282 1.44 16.26 -31.84
C GLY A 282 0.70 17.59 -32.10
N GLY A 283 0.61 18.46 -31.08
CA GLY A 283 -0.20 19.68 -31.14
C GLY A 283 0.43 20.86 -31.86
N LEU A 284 1.76 20.89 -32.06
CA LEU A 284 2.41 21.99 -32.78
C LEU A 284 2.09 22.02 -34.29
N PHE A 285 1.67 20.89 -34.87
CA PHE A 285 1.21 20.83 -36.27
C PHE A 285 -0.30 20.56 -36.42
N GLY A 286 -0.98 20.06 -35.37
CA GLY A 286 -2.43 19.81 -35.37
C GLY A 286 -3.31 20.99 -34.94
N LEU A 287 -2.73 22.05 -34.36
CA LEU A 287 -3.49 23.21 -33.88
C LEU A 287 -4.23 23.96 -34.99
N GLY A 288 -3.77 23.90 -36.25
CA GLY A 288 -4.49 24.52 -37.37
C GLY A 288 -5.88 23.93 -37.61
N ALA A 289 -6.07 22.62 -37.42
CA ALA A 289 -7.35 21.96 -37.71
C ALA A 289 -8.31 21.97 -36.50
N ALA A 290 -7.80 21.89 -35.28
CA ALA A 290 -8.60 21.97 -34.06
C ALA A 290 -9.05 23.40 -33.72
N LEU A 291 -8.25 24.42 -34.05
CA LEU A 291 -8.64 25.83 -33.87
C LEU A 291 -9.80 26.22 -34.78
N VAL A 292 -9.88 25.66 -36.00
CA VAL A 292 -11.01 25.91 -36.92
C VAL A 292 -12.32 25.27 -36.40
N PHE A 293 -12.24 24.16 -35.65
CA PHE A 293 -13.42 23.52 -35.06
C PHE A 293 -13.86 24.17 -33.74
N LEU A 294 -12.94 24.84 -33.03
CA LEU A 294 -13.18 25.54 -31.77
C LEU A 294 -13.58 27.02 -31.93
N ASP A 295 -13.67 27.53 -33.16
CA ASP A 295 -14.12 28.90 -33.46
C ASP A 295 -15.65 29.08 -33.30
N GLN A 296 -16.35 28.03 -32.87
CA GLN A 296 -17.73 28.14 -32.38
C GLN A 296 -17.72 28.68 -30.94
N SER A 297 -18.01 29.98 -30.81
CA SER A 297 -17.96 30.77 -29.56
C SER A 297 -18.61 30.11 -28.33
N VAL A 298 -19.61 29.23 -28.53
CA VAL A 298 -20.40 28.60 -27.46
C VAL A 298 -19.60 27.58 -26.63
N VAL A 299 -18.58 26.93 -27.20
CA VAL A 299 -17.83 25.84 -26.53
C VAL A 299 -16.48 26.31 -25.99
N ARG A 300 -15.91 27.36 -26.58
CA ARG A 300 -14.58 27.88 -26.24
C ARG A 300 -14.48 28.41 -24.80
N VAL A 301 -15.46 29.21 -24.36
CA VAL A 301 -15.46 29.81 -23.01
C VAL A 301 -15.57 28.74 -21.90
N PRO A 302 -16.50 27.76 -21.95
CA PRO A 302 -16.54 26.67 -20.97
C PRO A 302 -15.22 25.89 -20.85
N ILE A 303 -14.53 25.62 -21.97
CA ILE A 303 -13.25 24.91 -21.96
C ILE A 303 -12.17 25.71 -21.25
N LEU A 304 -12.05 27.01 -21.53
CA LEU A 304 -11.06 27.88 -20.87
C LEU A 304 -11.32 27.99 -19.35
N VAL A 305 -12.59 28.03 -18.94
CA VAL A 305 -12.97 28.02 -17.51
C VAL A 305 -12.55 26.72 -16.82
N LEU A 306 -12.81 25.56 -17.44
CA LEU A 306 -12.42 24.26 -16.89
C LEU A 306 -10.90 24.12 -16.76
N ILE A 307 -10.14 24.55 -17.78
CA ILE A 307 -8.67 24.55 -17.76
C ILE A 307 -8.13 25.43 -16.64
N THR A 308 -8.74 26.61 -16.43
CA THR A 308 -8.37 27.54 -15.37
C THR A 308 -8.62 26.94 -13.98
N LEU A 309 -9.81 26.35 -13.77
CA LEU A 309 -10.16 25.70 -12.51
C LEU A 309 -9.21 24.52 -12.18
N ALA A 310 -8.84 23.73 -13.18
CA ALA A 310 -7.87 22.64 -13.02
C ALA A 310 -6.47 23.16 -12.63
N ALA A 311 -6.00 24.23 -13.26
CA ALA A 311 -4.71 24.86 -12.92
C ALA A 311 -4.72 25.44 -11.49
N LEU A 312 -5.82 26.09 -11.08
CA LEU A 312 -5.97 26.62 -9.73
C LEU A 312 -6.04 25.51 -8.68
N ALA A 313 -6.73 24.40 -8.96
CA ALA A 313 -6.76 23.24 -8.08
C ALA A 313 -5.37 22.64 -7.88
N ASN A 314 -4.58 22.52 -8.96
CA ASN A 314 -3.18 22.07 -8.86
C ASN A 314 -2.33 23.00 -7.98
N LEU A 315 -2.42 24.32 -8.15
CA LEU A 315 -1.71 25.29 -7.32
C LEU A 315 -2.14 25.22 -5.84
N TYR A 316 -3.44 25.06 -5.59
CA TYR A 316 -3.98 24.88 -4.24
C TYR A 316 -3.41 23.62 -3.57
N THR A 317 -3.35 22.49 -4.28
CA THR A 317 -2.79 21.25 -3.70
C THR A 317 -1.32 21.40 -3.33
N VAL A 318 -0.53 22.09 -4.16
CA VAL A 318 0.89 22.37 -3.88
C VAL A 318 1.04 23.27 -2.66
N TRP A 319 0.23 24.32 -2.56
CA TRP A 319 0.22 25.23 -1.41
C TRP A 319 -0.20 24.51 -0.12
N HIS A 320 -1.29 23.74 -0.16
CA HIS A 320 -1.82 22.99 0.97
C HIS A 320 -0.81 21.95 1.48
N ALA A 321 -0.13 21.25 0.57
CA ALA A 321 0.93 20.31 0.93
C ALA A 321 2.14 20.99 1.60
N ARG A 322 2.47 22.25 1.22
CA ARG A 322 3.50 23.03 1.92
C ARG A 322 3.06 23.43 3.33
N LYS A 323 1.80 23.88 3.47
CA LYS A 323 1.21 24.27 4.75
C LYS A 323 1.21 23.12 5.75
N LEU A 324 0.70 21.95 5.35
CA LEU A 324 0.69 20.75 6.19
C LEU A 324 2.09 20.34 6.67
N ARG A 325 3.12 20.50 5.85
CA ARG A 325 4.52 20.21 6.25
C ARG A 325 5.07 21.20 7.26
N ALA A 326 4.69 22.47 7.14
CA ALA A 326 5.09 23.51 8.10
C ALA A 326 4.45 23.29 9.48
N GLU A 327 3.20 22.81 9.49
CA GLU A 327 2.42 22.54 10.71
C GLU A 327 2.74 21.17 11.36
N ALA A 328 3.50 20.30 10.67
CA ALA A 328 3.84 18.97 11.17
C ALA A 328 4.79 19.06 12.39
N LYS A 329 4.35 18.51 13.53
CA LYS A 329 5.13 18.39 14.78
C LYS A 329 6.15 17.24 14.70
N VAL A 330 7.11 17.33 13.79
CA VAL A 330 8.19 16.34 13.60
C VAL A 330 9.53 17.07 13.50
N GLY A 331 10.63 16.42 13.87
CA GLY A 331 11.97 17.03 13.84
C GLY A 331 12.34 17.59 12.46
N ASP A 332 13.10 18.70 12.39
CA ASP A 332 13.28 19.47 11.15
C ASP A 332 13.92 18.68 9.99
N HIS A 333 14.78 17.71 10.29
CA HIS A 333 15.36 16.81 9.29
C HIS A 333 14.31 15.93 8.57
N LEU A 334 13.12 15.78 9.15
CA LEU A 334 11.97 15.02 8.62
C LEU A 334 11.00 15.88 7.80
N LYS A 335 11.16 17.21 7.81
CA LYS A 335 10.39 18.15 6.96
C LYS A 335 10.99 18.30 5.56
N MET A 336 12.21 17.79 5.34
CA MET A 336 12.92 17.96 4.08
C MET A 336 12.31 17.12 2.95
N MET A 337 11.91 17.80 1.87
CA MET A 337 11.44 17.15 0.65
C MET A 337 12.56 16.38 -0.05
N THR A 338 12.23 15.20 -0.57
CA THR A 338 13.16 14.44 -1.41
C THR A 338 13.42 15.16 -2.74
N MET A 339 14.54 14.85 -3.41
CA MET A 339 14.86 15.45 -4.72
C MET A 339 13.78 15.17 -5.78
N LEU A 340 13.15 13.99 -5.72
CA LEU A 340 12.07 13.61 -6.63
C LEU A 340 10.78 14.41 -6.35
N GLU A 341 10.44 14.61 -5.08
CA GLU A 341 9.31 15.45 -4.68
C GLU A 341 9.51 16.91 -5.07
N LYS A 342 10.74 17.44 -4.92
CA LYS A 342 11.08 18.80 -5.37
C LYS A 342 10.88 18.93 -6.87
N ARG A 343 11.39 17.99 -7.67
CA ARG A 343 11.21 17.99 -9.14
C ARG A 343 9.73 17.88 -9.54
N ARG A 344 8.95 17.00 -8.93
CA ARG A 344 7.51 16.87 -9.20
C ARG A 344 6.73 18.14 -8.84
N THR A 345 7.01 18.70 -7.67
CA THR A 345 6.35 19.93 -7.21
C THR A 345 6.68 21.10 -8.13
N LEU A 346 7.95 21.22 -8.54
CA LEU A 346 8.39 22.24 -9.49
C LEU A 346 7.69 22.08 -10.84
N PHE A 347 7.63 20.85 -11.37
CA PHE A 347 6.97 20.57 -12.64
C PHE A 347 5.48 20.94 -12.62
N VAL A 348 4.73 20.52 -11.59
CA VAL A 348 3.29 20.83 -11.46
C VAL A 348 3.06 22.33 -11.34
N LEU A 349 3.91 23.04 -10.59
CA LEU A 349 3.83 24.49 -10.44
C LEU A 349 4.12 25.21 -11.77
N SER A 350 5.21 24.84 -12.46
CA SER A 350 5.56 25.41 -13.76
C SER A 350 4.50 25.16 -14.82
N ALA A 351 3.99 23.92 -14.92
CA ALA A 351 2.95 23.57 -15.88
C ALA A 351 1.65 24.38 -15.62
N SER A 352 1.23 24.50 -14.35
CA SER A 352 0.03 25.25 -13.99
C SER A 352 0.15 26.75 -14.31
N LEU A 353 1.33 27.34 -14.10
CA LEU A 353 1.60 28.75 -14.47
C LEU A 353 1.60 28.96 -15.98
N VAL A 354 2.22 28.06 -16.75
CA VAL A 354 2.21 28.13 -18.22
C VAL A 354 0.78 28.01 -18.76
N THR A 355 -0.02 27.09 -18.23
CA THR A 355 -1.44 26.94 -18.61
C THR A 355 -2.23 28.22 -18.35
N LEU A 356 -2.08 28.85 -17.17
CA LEU A 356 -2.72 30.13 -16.88
C LEU A 356 -2.27 31.25 -17.82
N GLY A 357 -0.98 31.28 -18.20
CA GLY A 357 -0.44 32.22 -19.17
C GLY A 357 -1.06 32.06 -20.57
N ILE A 358 -1.24 30.83 -21.03
CA ILE A 358 -1.89 30.53 -22.32
C ILE A 358 -3.36 30.97 -22.29
N VAL A 359 -4.09 30.65 -21.23
CA VAL A 359 -5.49 31.08 -21.08
C VAL A 359 -5.61 32.61 -21.07
N ALA A 360 -4.71 33.30 -20.35
CA ALA A 360 -4.68 34.76 -20.32
C ALA A 360 -4.41 35.36 -21.71
N PHE A 361 -3.46 34.79 -22.46
CA PHE A 361 -3.17 35.21 -23.84
C PHE A 361 -4.40 35.04 -24.75
N GLU A 362 -5.07 33.89 -24.70
CA GLU A 362 -6.28 33.61 -25.48
C GLU A 362 -7.42 34.60 -25.17
N ILE A 363 -7.63 34.94 -23.89
CA ILE A 363 -8.61 35.95 -23.48
C ILE A 363 -8.27 37.32 -24.07
N VAL A 364 -7.01 37.75 -23.96
CA VAL A 364 -6.56 39.04 -24.50
C VAL A 364 -6.66 39.08 -26.04
N ALA A 365 -6.31 37.99 -26.72
CA ALA A 365 -6.42 37.88 -28.17
C ALA A 365 -7.89 38.00 -28.61
N HIS A 366 -8.81 37.32 -27.92
CA HIS A 366 -10.24 37.44 -28.19
C HIS A 366 -10.77 38.86 -27.98
N ILE A 367 -10.37 39.55 -26.90
CA ILE A 367 -10.78 40.94 -26.62
C ILE A 367 -10.20 41.92 -27.66
N ARG A 368 -9.08 41.60 -28.29
CA ARG A 368 -8.51 42.45 -29.36
C ARG A 368 -9.15 42.25 -30.72
N MET A 369 -9.76 41.09 -30.97
CA MET A 369 -10.37 40.73 -32.25
C MET A 369 -11.86 41.08 -32.33
N HIS A 370 -12.51 41.31 -31.19
CA HIS A 370 -13.92 41.68 -31.03
C HIS A 370 -14.04 42.90 -30.13
#